data_AF-A0A957BW00-F1
#
_entry.id   AF-A0A957BW00-F1
#
_cell.length_a   1.000
_cell.length_b   1.000
_cell.length_c   1.000
_cell.angle_alpha   90.00
_cell.angle_beta   90.00
_cell.angle_gamma   90.00
#
_symmetry.space_group_name_H-M   'P 1'
#
loop_
_entity.id
_entity.type
_entity.pdbx_description
1 polymer ?
#
loop_
_entity_poly.entity_id
_entity_poly.type
_entity_poly.pdbx_seq_one_letter_code
_entity_poly.pdbx_strand_id
1 'polypeptide(L)'
;ALQAHGVPVAVVTSGDRWKLNAVTRQLDIDDVFTASVTVNDITRGKPYPDGYLLGAKKLGKAPERCIVFEDSLPGVRAAVASGTTCVGIRAPEYAPMLIGLGAAHVIRDFSGVHLHSDGEATVLQLAPGVSLPFASAAG
;
A
#
# COMPACT_ATOMS: atom_id res chain seq x y z
N ALA A 1 8.72 -6.65 10.50
CA ALA A 1 9.03 -7.47 9.31
C ALA A 1 9.56 -6.64 8.14
N LEU A 2 8.80 -5.65 7.64
CA LEU A 2 9.21 -4.82 6.49
C LEU A 2 10.54 -4.07 6.69
N GLN A 3 10.70 -3.34 7.80
CA GLN A 3 11.95 -2.64 8.13
C GLN A 3 13.16 -3.59 8.21
N ALA A 4 12.98 -4.78 8.80
CA ALA A 4 14.04 -5.79 8.89
C ALA A 4 14.49 -6.33 7.51
N HIS A 5 13.64 -6.22 6.48
CA HIS A 5 13.95 -6.58 5.10
C HIS A 5 14.30 -5.35 4.23
N GLY A 6 14.54 -4.19 4.86
CA GLY A 6 14.90 -2.95 4.16
C GLY A 6 13.82 -2.43 3.22
N VAL A 7 12.55 -2.76 3.48
CA VAL A 7 11.43 -2.40 2.61
C VAL A 7 10.95 -0.99 2.95
N PRO A 8 11.08 -0.01 2.05
CA PRO A 8 10.61 1.34 2.31
C PRO A 8 9.08 1.40 2.22
N VAL A 9 8.46 2.16 3.11
CA VAL A 9 6.99 2.25 3.22
C VAL A 9 6.54 3.70 3.09
N ALA A 10 5.52 3.94 2.27
CA ALA A 10 4.84 5.22 2.21
C ALA A 10 3.41 5.10 2.76
N VAL A 11 2.96 6.11 3.50
CA VAL A 11 1.54 6.31 3.83
C VAL A 11 0.93 7.34 2.89
N VAL A 12 -0.19 7.01 2.25
CA VAL A 12 -0.92 7.89 1.33
C VAL A 12 -2.36 8.05 1.82
N THR A 13 -2.71 9.25 2.28
CA THR A 13 -4.01 9.52 2.92
C THR A 13 -4.72 10.73 2.32
N SER A 14 -6.06 10.70 2.33
CA SER A 14 -6.89 11.88 2.03
C SER A 14 -7.05 12.82 3.23
N GLY A 15 -6.50 12.46 4.40
CA GLY A 15 -6.51 13.31 5.59
C GLY A 15 -5.43 14.39 5.55
N ASP A 16 -5.60 15.42 6.37
CA ASP A 16 -4.62 16.48 6.56
C ASP A 16 -3.35 16.00 7.26
N ARG A 17 -2.25 16.72 7.02
CA ARG A 17 -0.94 16.50 7.65
C ARG A 17 -1.01 16.38 9.16
N TRP A 18 -1.75 17.27 9.82
CA TRP A 18 -1.83 17.28 11.28
C TRP A 18 -2.50 16.01 11.82
N LYS A 19 -3.53 15.47 11.12
CA LYS A 19 -4.20 14.22 11.51
C LYS A 19 -3.26 13.03 11.37
N LEU A 20 -2.55 12.95 10.25
CA LEU A 20 -1.56 11.89 10.05
C LEU A 20 -0.51 11.91 11.17
N ASN A 21 0.05 13.09 11.47
CA ASN A 21 1.06 13.25 12.50
C ASN A 21 0.54 12.91 13.90
N ALA A 22 -0.72 13.24 14.20
CA ALA A 22 -1.33 12.89 15.48
C ALA A 22 -1.53 11.38 15.62
N VAL A 23 -2.10 10.72 14.60
CA VAL A 23 -2.38 9.27 14.62
C VAL A 23 -1.10 8.45 14.68
N THR A 24 -0.10 8.79 13.88
CA THR A 24 1.17 8.04 13.84
C THR A 24 1.93 8.12 15.16
N ARG A 25 1.96 9.28 15.81
CA ARG A 25 2.55 9.44 17.15
C ARG A 25 1.76 8.71 18.22
N GLN A 26 0.43 8.76 18.16
CA GLN A 26 -0.42 8.05 19.12
C GLN A 26 -0.21 6.53 19.05
N LEU A 27 0.10 6.01 17.86
CA LEU A 27 0.35 4.60 17.62
C LEU A 27 1.83 4.21 17.73
N ASP A 28 2.73 5.17 17.98
CA ASP A 28 4.20 4.97 18.04
C ASP A 28 4.77 4.34 16.75
N ILE A 29 4.34 4.85 15.59
CA ILE A 29 4.72 4.35 14.26
C ILE A 29 5.21 5.43 13.30
N ASP A 30 5.52 6.63 13.80
CA ASP A 30 6.03 7.72 12.97
C ASP A 30 7.34 7.39 12.26
N ASP A 31 8.20 6.57 12.89
CA ASP A 31 9.47 6.10 12.30
C ASP A 31 9.32 4.90 11.34
N VAL A 32 8.09 4.38 11.16
CA VAL A 32 7.84 3.27 10.23
C VAL A 32 7.84 3.73 8.78
N PHE A 33 7.39 4.96 8.52
CA PHE A 33 7.15 5.45 7.16
C PHE A 33 8.37 6.21 6.62
N THR A 34 8.99 5.67 5.58
CA THR A 34 10.03 6.36 4.80
C THR A 34 9.48 7.64 4.15
N ALA A 35 8.19 7.65 3.79
CA ALA A 35 7.55 8.79 3.19
C ALA A 35 6.07 8.90 3.59
N SER A 36 5.52 10.11 3.49
CA SER A 36 4.08 10.34 3.64
C SER A 36 3.55 11.30 2.59
N VAL A 37 2.32 11.04 2.14
CA VAL A 37 1.55 11.87 1.21
C VAL A 37 0.19 12.13 1.82
N THR A 38 -0.18 13.41 1.91
CA THR A 38 -1.49 13.85 2.41
C THR A 38 -2.23 14.64 1.33
N VAL A 39 -3.49 15.00 1.59
CA VAL A 39 -4.25 15.91 0.71
C VAL A 39 -3.54 17.24 0.46
N ASN A 40 -2.67 17.67 1.39
CA ASN A 40 -1.93 18.93 1.27
C ASN A 40 -0.77 18.86 0.26
N ASP A 41 -0.36 17.66 -0.18
CA ASP A 41 0.76 17.46 -1.10
C ASP A 41 0.33 17.35 -2.58
N ILE A 42 -0.98 17.23 -2.84
CA ILE A 42 -1.52 16.88 -4.15
C ILE A 42 -2.66 17.81 -4.55
N THR A 43 -2.83 18.01 -5.85
CA THR A 43 -3.94 18.82 -6.39
C THR A 43 -5.22 18.01 -6.51
N ARG A 44 -5.13 16.73 -6.86
CA ARG A 44 -6.28 15.84 -7.06
C ARG A 44 -6.21 14.67 -6.10
N GLY A 45 -7.22 14.53 -5.24
CA GLY A 45 -7.36 13.40 -4.33
C GLY A 45 -7.86 12.13 -5.04
N LYS A 46 -8.02 11.03 -4.29
CA LYS A 46 -8.65 9.80 -4.79
C LYS A 46 -10.04 10.13 -5.39
N PRO A 47 -10.42 9.62 -6.58
CA PRO A 47 -9.86 8.47 -7.29
C PRO A 47 -8.73 8.79 -8.28
N TYR A 48 -8.19 10.01 -8.29
CA TYR A 48 -7.02 10.33 -9.11
C TYR A 48 -5.75 9.68 -8.54
N PRO A 49 -4.80 9.24 -9.39
CA PRO A 49 -3.63 8.46 -8.97
C PRO A 49 -2.52 9.28 -8.29
N ASP A 50 -2.65 10.62 -8.27
CA ASP A 50 -1.62 11.59 -7.89
C ASP A 50 -0.95 11.26 -6.55
N GLY A 51 -1.74 10.84 -5.55
CA GLY A 51 -1.22 10.46 -4.22
C GLY A 51 -0.28 9.25 -4.25
N TYR A 52 -0.65 8.20 -5.00
CA TYR A 52 0.17 6.98 -5.11
C TYR A 52 1.38 7.18 -5.99
N LEU A 53 1.24 7.95 -7.08
CA LEU A 53 2.37 8.32 -7.93
C LEU A 53 3.42 9.14 -7.14
N LEU A 54 2.97 10.10 -6.33
CA LEU A 54 3.86 10.84 -5.45
C LEU A 54 4.47 9.96 -4.35
N GLY A 55 3.70 9.03 -3.78
CA GLY A 55 4.19 8.05 -2.82
C GLY A 55 5.33 7.20 -3.39
N ALA A 56 5.11 6.56 -4.54
CA ALA A 56 6.12 5.77 -5.24
C ALA A 56 7.38 6.59 -5.57
N LYS A 57 7.20 7.83 -6.06
CA LYS A 57 8.30 8.76 -6.30
C LYS A 57 9.11 9.06 -5.03
N LYS A 58 8.45 9.33 -3.91
CA LYS A 58 9.12 9.59 -2.62
C LYS A 58 9.87 8.36 -2.09
N LEU A 59 9.43 7.14 -2.44
CA LEU A 59 10.13 5.91 -2.14
C LEU A 59 11.28 5.60 -3.12
N GLY A 60 11.42 6.38 -4.20
CA GLY A 60 12.40 6.11 -5.26
C GLY A 60 12.09 4.83 -6.05
N LYS A 61 10.82 4.44 -6.16
CA LYS A 61 10.37 3.23 -6.87
C LYS A 61 9.40 3.58 -8.00
N ALA A 62 9.40 2.75 -9.04
CA ALA A 62 8.38 2.81 -10.09
C ALA A 62 7.03 2.29 -9.53
N PRO A 63 5.87 2.88 -9.92
CA PRO A 63 4.57 2.46 -9.39
C PRO A 63 4.29 0.96 -9.56
N GLU A 64 4.70 0.36 -10.68
CA GLU A 64 4.52 -1.06 -10.99
C GLU A 64 5.30 -1.99 -10.03
N ARG A 65 6.27 -1.43 -9.30
CA ARG A 65 7.05 -2.12 -8.26
C ARG A 65 6.52 -1.86 -6.84
N CYS A 66 5.37 -1.20 -6.71
CA CYS A 66 4.74 -0.91 -5.43
C CYS A 66 3.46 -1.71 -5.24
N ILE A 67 3.25 -2.19 -4.01
CA ILE A 67 1.99 -2.76 -3.55
C ILE A 67 1.27 -1.72 -2.70
N VAL A 68 0.01 -1.45 -3.02
CA VAL A 68 -0.88 -0.58 -2.25
C VAL A 68 -1.90 -1.43 -1.52
N PHE A 69 -2.02 -1.20 -0.21
CA PHE A 69 -3.14 -1.70 0.58
C PHE A 69 -4.21 -0.62 0.70
N GLU A 70 -5.43 -0.92 0.30
CA GLU A 70 -6.54 0.05 0.28
C GLU A 70 -7.86 -0.56 0.69
N ASP A 71 -8.65 0.17 1.46
CA ASP A 71 -9.95 -0.24 1.96
C ASP A 71 -11.09 0.44 1.17
N SER A 72 -10.87 1.62 0.60
CA SER A 72 -11.90 2.45 -0.02
C SER A 72 -12.03 2.26 -1.55
N LEU A 73 -13.26 2.34 -2.08
CA LEU A 73 -13.51 2.31 -3.53
C LEU A 73 -12.74 3.37 -4.35
N PRO A 74 -12.76 4.68 -3.97
CA PRO A 74 -11.97 5.66 -4.70
C PRO A 74 -10.46 5.41 -4.56
N GLY A 75 -10.02 4.86 -3.42
CA GLY A 75 -8.62 4.49 -3.20
C GLY A 75 -8.15 3.35 -4.09
N VAL A 76 -8.93 2.27 -4.19
CA VAL A 76 -8.64 1.16 -5.11
C VAL A 76 -8.54 1.67 -6.55
N ARG A 77 -9.49 2.52 -6.99
CA ARG A 77 -9.42 3.13 -8.34
C ARG A 77 -8.15 3.96 -8.54
N ALA A 78 -7.76 4.77 -7.56
CA ALA A 78 -6.54 5.56 -7.63
C ALA A 78 -5.27 4.69 -7.65
N ALA A 79 -5.23 3.62 -6.86
CA ALA A 79 -4.11 2.69 -6.82
C ALA A 79 -3.94 1.98 -8.17
N VAL A 80 -5.03 1.43 -8.71
CA VAL A 80 -5.03 0.77 -10.03
C VAL A 80 -4.65 1.76 -11.13
N ALA A 81 -5.24 2.97 -11.14
CA ALA A 81 -4.92 4.00 -12.12
C ALA A 81 -3.47 4.51 -12.05
N SER A 82 -2.78 4.30 -10.92
CA SER A 82 -1.37 4.66 -10.79
C SER A 82 -0.41 3.60 -11.32
N GLY A 83 -0.89 2.42 -11.73
CA GLY A 83 -0.07 1.29 -12.18
C GLY A 83 0.47 0.40 -11.05
N THR A 84 0.13 0.70 -9.79
CA THR A 84 0.51 -0.14 -8.64
C THR A 84 -0.30 -1.43 -8.56
N THR A 85 0.22 -2.43 -7.86
CA THR A 85 -0.56 -3.62 -7.50
C THR A 85 -1.42 -3.31 -6.27
N CYS A 86 -2.74 -3.28 -6.43
CA CYS A 86 -3.66 -2.97 -5.34
C CYS A 86 -4.16 -4.24 -4.63
N VAL A 87 -4.03 -4.30 -3.31
CA VAL A 87 -4.65 -5.29 -2.42
C VAL A 87 -5.73 -4.60 -1.60
N GLY A 88 -6.97 -5.06 -1.75
CA GLY A 88 -8.12 -4.56 -0.99
C GLY A 88 -8.10 -5.01 0.47
N ILE A 89 -8.52 -4.15 1.41
CA ILE A 89 -8.76 -4.51 2.81
C ILE A 89 -10.25 -4.34 3.13
N ARG A 90 -10.99 -5.44 3.05
CA ARG A 90 -12.43 -5.48 3.32
C ARG A 90 -12.89 -6.88 3.72
N ALA A 91 -14.08 -6.96 4.29
CA ALA A 91 -14.74 -8.24 4.52
C ALA A 91 -14.96 -8.99 3.17
N PRO A 92 -14.92 -10.34 3.14
CA PRO A 92 -14.90 -11.14 1.92
C PRO A 92 -16.05 -10.87 0.94
N GLU A 93 -17.23 -10.48 1.45
CA GLU A 93 -18.40 -10.15 0.64
C GLU A 93 -18.19 -8.95 -0.29
N TYR A 94 -17.22 -8.07 0.00
CA TYR A 94 -16.86 -6.94 -0.85
C TYR A 94 -15.82 -7.32 -1.92
N ALA A 95 -15.25 -8.53 -1.88
CA ALA A 95 -14.19 -8.93 -2.81
C ALA A 95 -14.60 -8.80 -4.29
N PRO A 96 -15.79 -9.27 -4.74
CA PRO A 96 -16.19 -9.11 -6.14
C PRO A 96 -16.20 -7.65 -6.61
N MET A 97 -16.62 -6.73 -5.73
CA MET A 97 -16.65 -5.31 -6.05
C MET A 97 -15.24 -4.72 -6.18
N LEU A 98 -14.34 -5.00 -5.24
CA LEU A 98 -12.98 -4.46 -5.27
C LEU A 98 -12.14 -5.07 -6.41
N ILE A 99 -12.31 -6.37 -6.68
CA ILE A 99 -11.69 -7.05 -7.83
C ILE A 99 -12.24 -6.47 -9.14
N GLY A 100 -13.55 -6.19 -9.21
CA GLY A 100 -14.16 -5.51 -10.36
C GLY A 100 -13.62 -4.09 -10.61
N LEU A 101 -12.96 -3.48 -9.62
CA LEU A 101 -12.24 -2.20 -9.77
C LEU A 101 -10.76 -2.36 -10.13
N GLY A 102 -10.26 -3.60 -10.23
CA GLY A 102 -8.88 -3.92 -10.57
C GLY A 102 -7.97 -4.26 -9.39
N ALA A 103 -8.50 -4.43 -8.16
CA ALA A 103 -7.69 -4.98 -7.08
C ALA A 103 -7.24 -6.41 -7.42
N ALA A 104 -5.96 -6.71 -7.21
CA ALA A 104 -5.37 -8.01 -7.49
C ALA A 104 -5.85 -9.09 -6.49
N HIS A 105 -6.10 -8.68 -5.24
CA HIS A 105 -6.62 -9.55 -4.19
C HIS A 105 -7.36 -8.73 -3.13
N VAL A 106 -8.13 -9.39 -2.26
CA VAL A 106 -8.79 -8.77 -1.10
C VAL A 106 -8.55 -9.60 0.14
N ILE A 107 -8.03 -8.95 1.18
CA ILE A 107 -7.81 -9.52 2.51
C ILE A 107 -8.77 -8.88 3.51
N ARG A 108 -9.09 -9.60 4.59
CA ARG A 108 -9.91 -9.04 5.68
C ARG A 108 -9.15 -8.00 6.49
N ASP A 109 -7.91 -8.33 6.83
CA ASP A 109 -6.99 -7.59 7.66
C ASP A 109 -5.57 -8.15 7.45
N PHE A 110 -4.58 -7.64 8.18
CA PHE A 110 -3.18 -8.04 8.04
C PHE A 110 -2.80 -9.32 8.79
N SER A 111 -3.71 -10.00 9.51
CA SER A 111 -3.34 -11.12 10.40
C SER A 111 -2.74 -12.32 9.67
N GLY A 112 -3.13 -12.56 8.42
CA GLY A 112 -2.56 -13.61 7.54
C GLY A 112 -1.46 -13.13 6.60
N VAL A 113 -1.03 -11.86 6.73
CA VAL A 113 -0.04 -11.27 5.84
C VAL A 113 1.36 -11.47 6.41
N HIS A 114 2.20 -12.20 5.67
CA HIS A 114 3.55 -12.54 6.08
C HIS A 114 4.55 -12.22 4.99
N LEU A 115 5.70 -11.68 5.40
CA LEU A 115 6.85 -11.53 4.53
C LEU A 115 7.84 -12.66 4.83
N HIS A 116 8.27 -13.39 3.82
CA HIS A 116 9.31 -14.41 3.94
C HIS A 116 10.27 -14.35 2.75
N SER A 117 11.43 -14.98 2.89
CA SER A 117 12.38 -15.16 1.79
C SER A 117 12.10 -16.48 1.09
N ASP A 118 12.15 -16.48 -0.24
CA ASP A 118 12.10 -17.66 -1.10
C ASP A 118 13.29 -17.60 -2.07
N GLY A 119 14.38 -18.30 -1.72
CA GLY A 119 15.67 -18.13 -2.37
C GLY A 119 16.20 -16.69 -2.23
N GLU A 120 16.50 -16.05 -3.36
CA GLU A 120 16.92 -14.63 -3.41
C GLU A 120 15.73 -13.66 -3.43
N ALA A 121 14.50 -14.16 -3.61
CA ALA A 121 13.31 -13.34 -3.66
C ALA A 121 12.74 -13.09 -2.27
N THR A 122 12.15 -11.90 -2.08
CA THR A 122 11.23 -11.66 -0.95
C THR A 122 9.81 -11.88 -1.45
N VAL A 123 8.99 -12.57 -0.65
CA VAL A 123 7.63 -12.94 -1.00
C VAL A 123 6.68 -12.37 0.03
N LEU A 124 5.63 -11.70 -0.44
CA LEU A 124 4.53 -11.25 0.39
C LEU A 124 3.38 -12.24 0.28
N GLN A 125 3.21 -13.07 1.29
CA GLN A 125 2.06 -13.95 1.42
C GLN A 125 0.87 -13.15 1.94
N LEU A 126 -0.26 -13.20 1.23
CA LEU A 126 -1.49 -12.52 1.60
C LEU A 126 -2.49 -13.46 2.30
N ALA A 127 -2.50 -14.72 1.88
CA ALA A 127 -3.36 -15.79 2.38
C ALA A 127 -2.75 -17.16 2.02
N PRO A 128 -3.27 -18.29 2.55
CA PRO A 128 -2.88 -19.62 2.09
C PRO A 128 -3.03 -19.75 0.57
N GLY A 129 -1.94 -20.05 -0.13
CA GLY A 129 -1.91 -20.20 -1.59
C GLY A 129 -1.95 -18.88 -2.39
N VAL A 130 -1.95 -17.72 -1.73
CA VAL A 130 -1.94 -16.41 -2.41
C VAL A 130 -0.72 -15.61 -1.99
N SER A 131 0.16 -15.35 -2.94
CA SER A 131 1.38 -14.58 -2.75
C SER A 131 1.58 -13.58 -3.90
N LEU A 132 2.27 -12.48 -3.59
CA LEU A 132 2.74 -11.52 -4.57
C LEU A 132 4.27 -11.51 -4.55
N PRO A 133 4.93 -11.51 -5.72
CA PRO A 133 6.36 -11.28 -5.78
C PRO A 133 6.66 -9.89 -5.21
N PHE A 134 7.62 -9.82 -4.31
CA PHE A 134 7.93 -8.59 -3.60
C PHE A 134 9.43 -8.30 -3.70
N ALA A 135 9.83 -7.43 -4.62
CA ALA A 135 11.23 -7.08 -4.73
C ALA A 135 11.67 -6.23 -3.53
N SER A 136 12.56 -6.75 -2.70
CA SER A 136 13.22 -5.97 -1.65
C SER A 136 14.11 -4.88 -2.27
N ALA A 137 14.58 -3.93 -1.46
CA ALA A 137 15.35 -2.78 -1.92
C ALA A 137 16.66 -3.11 -2.67
N ALA A 138 17.11 -4.38 -2.67
CA ALA A 138 18.35 -4.84 -3.30
C ALA A 138 18.27 -5.07 -4.83
N GLY A 139 17.16 -4.74 -5.49
CA GLY A 139 17.04 -4.72 -6.96
C GLY A 139 16.12 -3.62 -7.45
#